data_AF-A0A7W3Y3S0-F1
#
_entry.id   AF-A0A7W3Y3S0-F1
#
_cell.length_a   1.000
_cell.length_b   1.000
_cell.length_c   1.000
_cell.angle_alpha   90.00
_cell.angle_beta   90.00
_cell.angle_gamma   90.00
#
_symmetry.space_group_name_H-M   'P 1'
#
loop_
_entity.id
_entity.type
_entity.pdbx_description
1 polymer ?
#
loop_
_entity_poly.entity_id
_entity_poly.type
_entity_poly.pdbx_seq_one_letter_code
_entity_poly.pdbx_strand_id
1 'polypeptide(L)'
;MTIESVPARPRPVVATVDPALVRRLTADVIGSESTRCHTPFTGERLADLPAATVEEVAVARDRARAAQAAWAARSPRERAAVLLRFHDLLLNRQDEVLDLVQLETGKSRLHAHEEVQSVALAARHYG
;
A
#
# COMPACT_ATOMS: atom_id res chain seq x y z
N MET A 1 -26.89 -0.74 20.93
CA MET A 1 -25.65 -1.12 20.23
C MET A 1 -25.45 -0.09 19.13
N THR A 2 -24.69 0.95 19.43
CA THR A 2 -24.48 2.08 18.51
C THR A 2 -23.45 1.65 17.48
N ILE A 3 -23.85 1.54 16.21
CA ILE A 3 -22.90 1.33 15.11
C ILE A 3 -22.25 2.70 14.84
N GLU A 4 -21.27 3.08 15.65
CA GLU A 4 -20.18 3.93 15.18
C GLU A 4 -19.22 2.97 14.46
N SER A 5 -18.76 3.19 13.22
CA SER A 5 -18.26 4.43 12.66
C SER A 5 -18.53 4.51 11.16
N VAL A 6 -19.19 5.57 10.70
CA VAL A 6 -19.03 6.01 9.32
C VAL A 6 -17.55 6.41 9.17
N PRO A 7 -16.80 5.88 8.20
CA PRO A 7 -15.39 6.23 8.06
C PRO A 7 -15.26 7.73 7.80
N ALA A 8 -14.27 8.36 8.44
CA ALA A 8 -14.13 9.81 8.51
C ALA A 8 -14.16 10.48 7.12
N ARG A 9 -14.59 11.75 7.07
CA ARG A 9 -14.67 12.53 5.83
C ARG A 9 -13.28 12.60 5.15
N PRO A 10 -13.16 12.44 3.82
CA PRO A 10 -11.86 12.42 3.15
C PRO A 10 -11.07 13.71 3.37
N ARG A 11 -9.77 13.58 3.64
CA ARG A 11 -8.86 14.73 3.73
C ARG A 11 -8.59 15.33 2.34
N PRO A 12 -8.31 16.64 2.22
CA PRO A 12 -7.95 17.26 0.94
C PRO A 12 -6.71 16.63 0.31
N VAL A 13 -6.68 16.51 -1.03
CA VAL A 13 -5.61 15.85 -1.82
C VAL A 13 -4.19 16.25 -1.39
N VAL A 14 -3.92 17.56 -1.33
CA VAL A 14 -2.62 18.14 -0.95
C VAL A 14 -2.21 17.84 0.49
N ALA A 15 -3.18 17.58 1.38
CA ALA A 15 -2.93 17.19 2.76
C ALA A 15 -2.72 15.67 2.92
N THR A 16 -3.01 14.87 1.88
CA THR A 16 -2.97 13.41 1.93
C THR A 16 -1.73 12.84 1.26
N VAL A 17 -1.28 13.39 0.12
CA VAL A 17 -0.09 12.91 -0.62
C VAL A 17 1.00 13.97 -0.61
N ASP A 18 1.67 14.15 0.52
CA ASP A 18 2.79 15.07 0.61
C ASP A 18 4.11 14.44 0.08
N PRO A 19 5.09 15.24 -0.36
CA PRO A 19 6.36 14.71 -0.88
C PRO A 19 7.16 13.85 0.11
N ALA A 20 7.03 14.07 1.42
CA ALA A 20 7.67 13.23 2.45
C ALA A 20 6.98 11.87 2.58
N LEU A 21 5.64 11.81 2.45
CA LEU A 21 4.92 10.55 2.37
C LEU A 21 5.38 9.75 1.14
N VAL A 22 5.43 10.38 -0.03
CA VAL A 22 5.90 9.73 -1.27
C VAL A 22 7.32 9.18 -1.07
N ARG A 23 8.27 10.02 -0.64
CA ARG A 23 9.65 9.57 -0.37
C ARG A 23 9.71 8.40 0.61
N ARG A 24 8.90 8.42 1.67
CA ARG A 24 8.87 7.35 2.67
C ARG A 24 8.33 6.04 2.08
N LEU A 25 7.26 6.10 1.28
CA LEU A 25 6.65 4.91 0.68
C LEU A 25 7.49 4.34 -0.48
N THR A 26 8.26 5.18 -1.17
CA THR A 26 9.09 4.77 -2.32
C THR A 26 10.56 4.54 -1.98
N ALA A 27 10.98 4.67 -0.71
CA ALA A 27 12.38 4.62 -0.31
C ALA A 27 13.10 3.31 -0.70
N ASP A 28 12.39 2.19 -0.68
CA ASP A 28 12.93 0.86 -1.00
C ASP A 28 12.56 0.39 -2.43
N VAL A 29 11.85 1.21 -3.20
CA VAL A 29 11.42 0.88 -4.57
C VAL A 29 12.59 1.13 -5.53
N ILE A 30 12.94 0.10 -6.31
CA ILE A 30 13.94 0.23 -7.38
C ILE A 30 13.24 0.86 -8.60
N GLY A 31 13.82 1.92 -9.15
CA GLY A 31 13.41 2.53 -10.40
C GLY A 31 14.17 3.82 -10.67
N SER A 32 14.86 3.89 -11.81
CA SER A 32 15.55 5.11 -12.24
C SER A 32 14.68 6.00 -13.13
N GLU A 33 13.60 5.47 -13.69
CA GLU A 33 12.61 6.23 -14.43
C GLU A 33 11.51 6.76 -13.50
N SER A 34 10.62 7.58 -14.06
CA SER A 34 9.51 8.17 -13.32
C SER A 34 8.22 8.06 -14.12
N THR A 35 7.14 7.64 -13.44
CA THR A 35 5.77 7.69 -13.96
C THR A 35 4.93 8.67 -13.17
N ARG A 36 3.94 9.30 -13.81
CA ARG A 36 3.07 10.29 -13.18
C ARG A 36 1.77 9.63 -12.74
N CYS A 37 1.44 9.77 -11.46
CA CYS A 37 0.15 9.37 -10.92
C CYS A 37 -0.78 10.61 -10.89
N HIS A 38 -2.01 10.44 -11.35
CA HIS A 38 -3.03 11.49 -11.42
C HIS A 38 -4.29 11.04 -10.68
N THR A 39 -5.02 11.99 -10.10
CA THR A 39 -6.34 11.68 -9.53
C THR A 39 -7.42 11.75 -10.61
N PRO A 40 -8.33 10.77 -10.71
CA PRO A 40 -9.45 10.84 -11.64
C PRO A 40 -10.51 11.88 -11.25
N PHE A 41 -10.49 12.41 -10.01
CA PHE A 41 -11.46 13.42 -9.58
C PHE A 41 -11.26 14.77 -10.26
N THR A 42 -10.00 15.18 -10.47
CA THR A 42 -9.64 16.50 -11.01
C THR A 42 -8.69 16.42 -12.21
N GLY A 43 -8.07 15.26 -12.46
CA GLY A 43 -6.97 15.10 -13.43
C GLY A 43 -5.64 15.66 -12.93
N GLU A 44 -5.62 16.32 -11.77
CA GLU A 44 -4.40 16.88 -11.20
C GLU A 44 -3.41 15.78 -10.82
N ARG A 45 -2.13 16.14 -10.82
CA ARG A 45 -1.05 15.24 -10.45
C ARG A 45 -1.09 14.96 -8.94
N LEU A 46 -1.05 13.68 -8.58
CA LEU A 46 -0.90 13.21 -7.20
C LEU A 46 0.58 13.12 -6.79
N ALA A 47 1.38 12.38 -7.56
CA ALA A 47 2.78 12.16 -7.30
C ALA A 47 3.52 11.70 -8.56
N ASP A 48 4.84 11.89 -8.56
CA ASP A 48 5.73 11.18 -9.45
C ASP A 48 6.27 9.94 -8.71
N LEU A 49 6.13 8.77 -9.31
CA LEU A 49 6.51 7.49 -8.72
C LEU A 49 7.68 6.87 -9.49
N PRO A 50 8.62 6.16 -8.84
CA PRO A 50 9.67 5.43 -9.54
C PRO A 50 9.07 4.41 -10.50
N ALA A 51 9.63 4.33 -11.70
CA ALA A 51 9.36 3.29 -12.68
C ALA A 51 10.66 2.52 -12.95
N ALA A 52 10.57 1.19 -12.90
CA ALA A 52 11.72 0.32 -13.10
C ALA A 52 11.89 -0.03 -14.59
N THR A 53 13.14 -0.01 -15.07
CA THR A 53 13.47 -0.61 -16.37
C THR A 53 13.45 -2.15 -16.29
N VAL A 54 13.53 -2.82 -17.43
CA VAL A 54 13.62 -4.29 -17.49
C VAL A 54 14.84 -4.82 -16.74
N GLU A 55 15.98 -4.13 -16.86
CA GLU A 55 17.23 -4.46 -16.19
C GLU A 55 17.10 -4.30 -14.67
N GLU A 56 16.45 -3.23 -14.22
CA GLU A 56 16.20 -2.97 -12.80
C GLU A 56 15.25 -3.98 -12.17
N VAL A 57 14.25 -4.47 -12.94
CA VAL A 57 13.42 -5.60 -12.53
C VAL A 57 14.26 -6.87 -12.33
N ALA A 58 15.26 -7.11 -13.19
CA ALA A 58 16.19 -8.24 -13.00
C ALA A 58 17.01 -8.09 -11.71
N VAL A 59 17.45 -6.87 -11.37
CA VAL A 59 18.12 -6.58 -10.09
C VAL A 59 17.20 -6.85 -8.90
N ALA A 60 15.94 -6.39 -8.96
CA ALA A 60 14.95 -6.64 -7.91
C ALA A 60 14.70 -8.15 -7.70
N ARG A 61 14.61 -8.90 -8.80
CA ARG A 61 14.51 -10.38 -8.79
C ARG A 61 15.70 -11.00 -8.09
N ASP A 62 16.93 -10.59 -8.42
CA ASP A 62 18.14 -11.20 -7.85
C ASP A 62 18.26 -10.92 -6.34
N ARG A 63 17.89 -9.71 -5.91
CA ARG A 63 17.75 -9.36 -4.48
C ARG A 63 16.73 -10.27 -3.78
N ALA A 64 15.58 -10.51 -4.41
CA ALA A 64 14.55 -11.40 -3.86
C ALA A 64 15.03 -12.86 -3.78
N ARG A 65 15.76 -13.35 -4.79
CA ARG A 65 16.33 -14.71 -4.80
C ARG A 65 17.39 -14.90 -3.71
N ALA A 66 18.25 -13.91 -3.48
CA ALA A 66 19.21 -13.95 -2.38
C ALA A 66 18.52 -14.02 -1.01
N ALA A 67 17.44 -13.25 -0.80
CA ALA A 67 16.68 -13.26 0.46
C ALA A 67 15.83 -14.53 0.65
N GLN A 68 15.48 -15.22 -0.43
CA GLN A 68 14.56 -16.37 -0.41
C GLN A 68 15.02 -17.49 0.53
N ALA A 69 16.32 -17.82 0.54
CA ALA A 69 16.84 -18.93 1.36
C ALA A 69 16.62 -18.68 2.86
N ALA A 70 16.97 -17.48 3.34
CA ALA A 70 16.77 -17.10 4.73
C ALA A 70 15.28 -17.01 5.11
N TRP A 71 14.43 -16.52 4.19
CA TRP A 71 12.98 -16.49 4.40
C TRP A 71 12.36 -17.90 4.45
N ALA A 72 12.77 -18.78 3.55
CA ALA A 72 12.29 -20.16 3.49
C ALA A 72 12.68 -20.98 4.73
N ALA A 73 13.83 -20.67 5.33
CA ALA A 73 14.27 -21.30 6.57
C ALA A 73 13.45 -20.89 7.81
N ARG A 74 12.68 -19.81 7.75
CA ARG A 74 11.76 -19.41 8.84
C ARG A 74 10.66 -20.46 9.00
N SER A 75 10.25 -20.71 10.23
CA SER A 75 9.12 -21.60 10.49
C SER A 75 7.82 -21.03 9.92
N PRO A 76 6.81 -21.87 9.61
CA PRO A 76 5.49 -21.40 9.19
C PRO A 76 4.91 -20.35 10.15
N ARG A 77 5.04 -20.57 11.46
CA ARG A 77 4.56 -19.64 12.51
C ARG A 77 5.20 -18.26 12.42
N GLU A 78 6.51 -18.18 12.20
CA GLU A 78 7.20 -16.89 12.07
C GLU A 78 6.75 -16.12 10.82
N ARG A 79 6.54 -16.83 9.70
CA ARG A 79 6.04 -16.20 8.47
C ARG A 79 4.59 -15.72 8.64
N ALA A 80 3.77 -16.52 9.30
CA ALA A 80 2.38 -16.17 9.61
C ALA A 80 2.29 -14.93 10.51
N ALA A 81 3.17 -14.82 11.52
CA ALA A 81 3.27 -13.64 12.38
C ALA A 81 3.54 -12.33 11.62
N VAL A 82 4.26 -12.38 10.49
CA VAL A 82 4.46 -11.20 9.63
C VAL A 82 3.14 -10.76 8.98
N LEU A 83 2.33 -11.71 8.51
CA LEU A 83 1.02 -11.42 7.91
C LEU A 83 0.01 -10.91 8.95
N LEU A 84 -0.01 -11.50 10.15
CA LEU A 84 -0.84 -11.01 11.26
C LEU A 84 -0.44 -9.59 11.70
N ARG A 85 0.86 -9.31 11.77
CA ARG A 85 1.33 -7.95 12.04
C ARG A 85 0.93 -6.99 10.93
N PHE A 86 0.98 -7.41 9.67
CA PHE A 86 0.50 -6.60 8.55
C PHE A 86 -1.00 -6.33 8.62
N HIS A 87 -1.83 -7.32 8.97
CA HIS A 87 -3.26 -7.13 9.23
C HIS A 87 -3.50 -6.02 10.27
N ASP A 88 -2.83 -6.09 11.42
CA ASP A 88 -3.02 -5.10 12.48
C ASP A 88 -2.58 -3.70 12.03
N LEU A 89 -1.44 -3.60 11.33
CA LEU A 89 -0.94 -2.33 10.80
C LEU A 89 -1.87 -1.73 9.75
N LEU A 90 -2.45 -2.55 8.88
CA LEU A 90 -3.38 -2.11 7.84
C LEU A 90 -4.66 -1.54 8.46
N LEU A 91 -5.25 -2.24 9.43
CA LEU A 91 -6.46 -1.76 10.11
C LEU A 91 -6.18 -0.50 10.95
N ASN A 92 -5.04 -0.46 11.65
CA ASN A 92 -4.63 0.72 12.43
C ASN A 92 -4.40 1.96 11.56
N ARG A 93 -4.08 1.80 10.27
CA ARG A 93 -3.85 2.89 9.30
C ARG A 93 -4.92 2.96 8.23
N GLN A 94 -6.09 2.34 8.46
CA GLN A 94 -7.13 2.19 7.44
C GLN A 94 -7.54 3.53 6.83
N ASP A 95 -7.76 4.57 7.63
CA ASP A 95 -8.19 5.88 7.09
C ASP A 95 -7.19 6.48 6.09
N GLU A 96 -5.89 6.34 6.34
CA GLU A 96 -4.84 6.79 5.42
C GLU A 96 -4.88 6.00 4.11
N VAL A 97 -5.05 4.67 4.19
CA VAL A 97 -5.14 3.81 3.01
C VAL A 97 -6.42 4.07 2.21
N LEU A 98 -7.56 4.31 2.89
CA LEU A 98 -8.81 4.67 2.24
C LEU A 98 -8.67 5.98 1.46
N ASP A 99 -8.05 7.00 2.07
CA ASP A 99 -7.84 8.27 1.38
C ASP A 99 -6.96 8.07 0.13
N LEU A 100 -5.88 7.29 0.21
CA LEU A 100 -5.01 7.00 -0.93
C LEU A 100 -5.74 6.25 -2.05
N VAL A 101 -6.45 5.16 -1.73
CA VAL A 101 -7.20 4.36 -2.71
C VAL A 101 -8.26 5.22 -3.40
N GLN A 102 -9.00 6.04 -2.65
CA GLN A 102 -9.98 6.95 -3.26
C GLN A 102 -9.30 7.95 -4.20
N LEU A 103 -8.22 8.60 -3.76
CA LEU A 103 -7.52 9.61 -4.56
C LEU A 103 -6.94 9.05 -5.84
N GLU A 104 -6.33 7.86 -5.79
CA GLU A 104 -5.69 7.21 -6.94
C GLU A 104 -6.73 6.61 -7.91
N THR A 105 -7.77 5.97 -7.39
CA THR A 105 -8.69 5.15 -8.22
C THR A 105 -10.03 5.81 -8.53
N GLY A 106 -10.41 6.85 -7.77
CA GLY A 106 -11.73 7.47 -7.88
C GLY A 106 -12.87 6.67 -7.24
N LYS A 107 -12.58 5.54 -6.58
CA LYS A 107 -13.61 4.71 -5.93
C LYS A 107 -14.38 5.48 -4.85
N SER A 108 -15.62 5.08 -4.65
CA SER A 108 -16.38 5.47 -3.46
C SER A 108 -15.66 4.98 -2.20
N ARG A 109 -15.85 5.67 -1.08
CA ARG A 109 -15.22 5.29 0.20
C ARG A 109 -15.65 3.89 0.65
N LEU A 110 -16.88 3.50 0.32
CA LEU A 110 -17.39 2.16 0.58
C LEU A 110 -16.62 1.10 -0.21
N HIS A 111 -16.43 1.27 -1.52
CA HIS A 111 -15.66 0.32 -2.32
C HIS A 111 -14.17 0.30 -1.95
N ALA A 112 -13.59 1.45 -1.57
CA ALA A 112 -12.24 1.49 -1.01
C ALA A 112 -12.14 0.71 0.32
N HIS A 113 -13.19 0.79 1.15
CA HIS A 113 -13.29 0.03 2.40
C HIS A 113 -13.37 -1.47 2.15
N GLU A 114 -14.19 -1.93 1.21
CA GLU A 114 -14.25 -3.34 0.81
C GLU A 114 -12.89 -3.87 0.38
N GLU A 115 -12.10 -3.09 -0.36
CA GLU A 115 -10.74 -3.45 -0.75
C GLU A 115 -9.79 -3.60 0.45
N VAL A 116 -9.81 -2.65 1.38
CA VAL A 116 -8.99 -2.75 2.62
C VAL A 116 -9.40 -3.96 3.46
N GLN A 117 -10.69 -4.22 3.62
CA GLN A 117 -11.17 -5.38 4.40
C GLN A 117 -10.79 -6.70 3.73
N SER A 118 -10.87 -6.77 2.40
CA SER A 118 -10.44 -7.96 1.65
C SER A 118 -8.97 -8.30 1.90
N VAL A 119 -8.10 -7.29 1.87
CA VAL A 119 -6.66 -7.46 2.16
C VAL A 119 -6.43 -7.86 3.63
N ALA A 120 -7.13 -7.23 4.57
CA ALA A 120 -7.04 -7.59 5.98
C ALA A 120 -7.47 -9.05 6.22
N LEU A 121 -8.60 -9.47 5.65
CA LEU A 121 -9.09 -10.85 5.75
C LEU A 121 -8.12 -11.86 5.13
N ALA A 122 -7.54 -11.56 3.96
CA ALA A 122 -6.54 -12.42 3.35
C ALA A 122 -5.30 -12.56 4.25
N ALA A 123 -4.79 -11.45 4.80
CA ALA A 123 -3.66 -11.47 5.73
C ALA A 123 -3.97 -12.26 7.00
N ARG A 124 -5.21 -12.17 7.51
CA ARG A 124 -5.67 -12.94 8.67
C ARG A 124 -5.92 -14.42 8.37
N HIS A 125 -6.26 -14.77 7.14
CA HIS A 125 -6.48 -16.15 6.74
C HIS A 125 -5.16 -16.92 6.55
N TYR A 126 -4.15 -16.26 5.98
CA TYR A 126 -2.84 -16.86 5.70
C TYR A 126 -1.80 -16.66 6.81
N GLY A 127 -2.05 -15.72 7.73
CA GLY A 127 -1.28 -15.49 8.96
C GLY A 127 -1.79 -16.30 10.14
#